data_AF-A0A537SCS4-F1
#
_entry.id   AF-A0A537SCS4-F1
#
_cell.length_a   1.000
_cell.length_b   1.000
_cell.length_c   1.000
_cell.angle_alpha   90.00
_cell.angle_beta   90.00
_cell.angle_gamma   90.00
#
_symmetry.space_group_name_H-M   'P 1'
#
loop_
_entity.id
_entity.type
_entity.pdbx_description
1 polymer ?
#
loop_
_entity_poly.entity_id
_entity_poly.type
_entity_poly.pdbx_seq_one_letter_code
_entity_poly.pdbx_strand_id
1 'polypeptide(L)' 'MASRPPVIVHVEKPTGIYFSECFAEMRLWLAARSITPVDFHLSGGYSSIGLDIAFSNSEDADLFEREFSPAAVR' A
#
# COMPACT_ATOMS: atom_id res chain seq x y z
N MET A 1 -11.44 25.04 1.35
CA MET A 1 -11.80 23.73 1.93
C MET A 1 -10.49 23.00 2.20
N ALA A 2 -10.19 22.64 3.45
CA ALA A 2 -8.97 21.90 3.73
C ALA A 2 -9.12 20.48 3.18
N SER A 3 -8.29 20.10 2.20
CA SER A 3 -8.16 18.70 1.80
C SER A 3 -7.69 17.93 3.04
N ARG A 4 -8.46 16.91 3.45
CA ARG A 4 -8.02 16.03 4.53
C ARG A 4 -6.68 15.42 4.10
N PRO A 5 -5.66 15.38 4.98
CA PRO A 5 -4.40 14.75 4.62
C PRO A 5 -4.67 13.30 4.23
N PRO A 6 -4.04 12.80 3.16
CA PRO A 6 -4.23 11.43 2.72
C PRO A 6 -3.74 10.46 3.80
N VAL A 7 -4.38 9.29 3.87
CA VAL A 7 -3.98 8.19 4.76
C VAL A 7 -2.90 7.38 4.07
N ILE A 8 -1.74 7.23 4.69
CA ILE A 8 -0.60 6.55 4.09
C ILE A 8 -0.48 5.16 4.68
N VAL A 9 -0.48 4.13 3.81
CA VAL A 9 -0.20 2.75 4.19
C VAL A 9 1.18 2.37 3.66
N HIS A 10 2.05 1.91 4.56
CA HIS A 10 3.37 1.41 4.24
C HIS A 10 3.35 -0.10 4.05
N VAL A 11 3.86 -0.59 2.91
CA VAL A 11 4.05 -2.01 2.66
C VAL A 11 5.52 -2.33 2.49
N GLU A 12 6.06 -3.17 3.37
CA GLU A 12 7.41 -3.69 3.21
C GLU A 12 7.44 -4.71 2.06
N LYS A 13 8.51 -4.67 1.25
CA LYS A 13 8.74 -5.67 0.22
C LYS A 13 8.90 -7.06 0.87
N PRO A 14 8.10 -8.06 0.47
CA PRO A 14 8.31 -9.43 0.91
C PRO A 14 9.69 -9.97 0.50
N THR A 15 10.33 -10.72 1.39
CA THR A 15 11.60 -11.39 1.09
C THR A 15 11.39 -12.51 0.06
N GLY A 16 12.21 -12.54 -0.99
CA GLY A 16 12.18 -13.60 -2.01
C GLY A 16 11.26 -13.40 -3.21
N ILE A 17 10.46 -12.32 -3.26
CA ILE A 17 9.56 -12.00 -4.39
C ILE A 17 10.03 -10.72 -5.08
N TYR A 18 9.90 -10.58 -6.41
CA TYR A 18 10.23 -9.33 -7.09
C TYR A 18 9.24 -8.23 -6.72
N PHE A 19 9.74 -7.01 -6.54
CA PHE A 19 8.90 -5.87 -6.18
C PHE A 19 7.83 -5.58 -7.25
N SER A 20 8.17 -5.81 -8.52
CA SER A 20 7.25 -5.70 -9.66
C SER A 20 6.08 -6.67 -9.60
N GLU A 21 6.28 -7.89 -9.10
CA GLU A 21 5.21 -8.88 -8.95
C GLU A 21 4.25 -8.46 -7.84
N CYS A 22 4.81 -8.04 -6.70
CA CYS A 22 4.03 -7.53 -5.56
C CYS A 22 3.20 -6.30 -5.96
N PHE A 23 3.79 -5.36 -6.70
CA PHE A 23 3.08 -4.18 -7.21
C PHE A 23 1.97 -4.54 -8.21
N ALA A 24 2.20 -5.53 -9.08
CA ALA A 24 1.19 -5.99 -10.02
C ALA A 24 -0.03 -6.58 -9.29
N GLU A 25 0.21 -7.37 -8.24
CA GLU A 25 -0.84 -7.94 -7.40
C GLU A 25 -1.66 -6.86 -6.68
N MET A 26 -0.98 -5.90 -6.03
CA MET A 26 -1.64 -4.75 -5.40
C MET A 26 -2.50 -3.97 -6.39
N ARG A 27 -1.98 -3.70 -7.58
CA ARG A 27 -2.71 -2.98 -8.63
C ARG A 27 -3.95 -3.73 -9.09
N LEU A 28 -3.86 -5.05 -9.28
CA LEU A 28 -5.01 -5.89 -9.64
C LEU A 28 -6.06 -5.89 -8.54
N TRP A 29 -5.63 -5.99 -7.27
CA TRP A 29 -6.52 -5.97 -6.12
C TRP A 29 -7.28 -4.66 -5.96
N LEU A 30 -6.57 -3.52 -6.13
CA LEU A 30 -7.14 -2.18 -6.10
C LEU A 30 -8.16 -1.99 -7.24
N ALA A 31 -7.80 -2.42 -8.45
CA ALA A 31 -8.69 -2.35 -9.61
C ALA A 31 -9.96 -3.17 -9.44
N ALA A 32 -9.86 -4.39 -8.88
CA ALA A 32 -11.01 -5.25 -8.61
C ALA A 32 -12.01 -4.63 -7.62
N ARG A 33 -11.54 -3.73 -6.75
CA ARG A 33 -12.36 -3.04 -5.74
C ARG A 33 -12.73 -1.61 -6.11
N SER A 34 -12.34 -1.15 -7.31
CA SER A 34 -12.52 0.24 -7.75
C SER A 34 -11.90 1.28 -6.81
N ILE A 35 -10.85 0.89 -6.09
CA ILE A 35 -10.11 1.78 -5.18
C ILE A 35 -9.02 2.49 -5.98
N THR A 36 -8.99 3.81 -5.90
CA THR A 36 -7.97 4.63 -6.58
C THR A 36 -7.12 5.35 -5.55
N PRO A 37 -5.85 4.92 -5.35
CA PRO A 37 -4.91 5.65 -4.53
C PRO A 37 -4.64 7.05 -5.09
N VAL A 38 -4.34 7.96 -4.18
CA VAL A 38 -3.97 9.35 -4.45
C VAL A 38 -2.54 9.44 -4.96
N ASP A 39 -1.64 8.64 -4.38
CA ASP A 39 -0.22 8.68 -4.72
C ASP A 39 0.48 7.36 -4.36
N PHE A 40 1.62 7.10 -5.00
CA PHE A 40 2.50 5.97 -4.74
C PHE A 40 3.94 6.46 -4.58
N HIS A 41 4.57 6.14 -3.46
CA HIS A 41 5.94 6.53 -3.17
C HIS A 41 6.79 5.31 -2.80
N LEU A 42 7.94 5.16 -3.47
CA LEU A 42 8.91 4.14 -3.08
C LEU A 42 9.61 4.57 -1.79
N SER A 43 9.29 3.92 -0.69
CA SER A 43 9.87 4.17 0.61
C SER A 43 10.99 3.18 0.88
N GLY A 44 12.20 3.60 1.25
CA GLY A 44 13.25 2.63 1.57
C GLY A 44 14.64 3.22 1.67
N GLY A 45 15.52 2.48 2.34
CA GLY A 45 16.94 2.78 2.51
C GLY A 45 17.82 1.57 2.16
N TYR A 46 19.10 1.61 2.52
CA TYR A 46 20.08 0.56 2.20
C TYR A 46 19.70 -0.86 2.66
N SER A 47 18.76 -1.01 3.61
CA SER A 47 18.44 -2.28 4.27
C SER A 47 17.04 -2.81 3.97
N SER A 48 16.10 -1.97 3.53
CA SER A 48 14.73 -2.38 3.19
C SER A 48 14.13 -1.44 2.15
N ILE A 49 13.39 -2.03 1.20
CA ILE A 49 12.59 -1.32 0.20
C ILE A 49 11.13 -1.64 0.52
N GLY A 50 10.28 -0.64 0.42
CA GLY A 50 8.85 -0.70 0.62
C GLY A 50 8.12 0.27 -0.29
N LEU A 51 6.80 0.32 -0.13
CA LEU A 51 5.90 1.18 -0.89
C LEU A 51 4.96 1.89 0.07
N ASP A 52 4.98 3.21 0.03
CA ASP A 52 3.95 4.04 0.65
C ASP A 52 2.85 4.30 -0.37
N ILE A 53 1.61 4.01 0.01
CA ILE A 53 0.43 4.23 -0.82
C ILE A 53 -0.48 5.20 -0.09
N ALA A 54 -0.82 6.30 -0.74
CA ALA A 54 -1.66 7.35 -0.18
C ALA A 54 -3.12 7.14 -0.60
N PHE A 55 -4.05 7.13 0.35
CA PHE A 55 -5.49 6.96 0.14
C PHE A 55 -6.25 8.23 0.50
N SER A 56 -7.36 8.46 -0.19
CA SER A 56 -8.22 9.63 0.03
C SER A 56 -9.09 9.49 1.29
N ASN A 57 -9.29 8.27 1.78
CA ASN A 57 -10.13 7.94 2.92
C ASN A 57 -9.53 6.77 3.71
N SER A 58 -9.94 6.64 4.97
CA SER A 58 -9.44 5.58 5.86
C SER A 58 -10.05 4.22 5.56
N GLU A 59 -11.26 4.13 5.02
CA GLU A 59 -11.91 2.84 4.74
C GLU A 59 -11.13 2.03 3.70
N ASP A 60 -10.74 2.68 2.60
CA ASP A 60 -9.91 2.06 1.56
C ASP A 60 -8.51 1.71 2.07
N ALA A 61 -7.93 2.59 2.90
CA ALA A 61 -6.63 2.36 3.51
C ALA A 61 -6.65 1.14 4.45
N ASP A 62 -7.66 1.04 5.31
CA ASP A 62 -7.82 -0.06 6.27
C ASP A 62 -8.07 -1.39 5.53
N LEU A 63 -8.87 -1.38 4.45
CA LEU A 63 -9.09 -2.56 3.61
C LEU A 63 -7.79 -3.03 2.95
N PHE A 64 -7.00 -2.09 2.44
CA PHE A 64 -5.73 -2.39 1.81
C PHE A 64 -4.70 -2.90 2.81
N GLU A 65 -4.58 -2.23 3.96
CA GLU A 65 -3.66 -2.62 5.03
C GLU A 65 -3.97 -4.04 5.53
N ARG A 66 -5.25 -4.41 5.67
CA ARG A 66 -5.63 -5.77 6.10
C ARG A 66 -5.23 -6.87 5.11
N GLU A 67 -5.14 -6.56 3.83
CA GLU A 67 -4.75 -7.54 2.81
C GLU A 67 -3.22 -7.63 2.69
N PHE A 68 -2.54 -6.49 2.68
CA PHE A 68 -1.14 -6.40 2.29
C PHE A 68 -0.16 -6.12 3.44
N SER A 69 -0.65 -5.79 4.64
CA SER A 69 0.20 -5.66 5.84
C SER A 69 0.18 -6.97 6.64
N PRO A 70 1.33 -7.57 6.95
CA PRO A 70 1.41 -8.83 7.69
C PRO A 70 1.05 -8.73 9.20
N ALA A 71 0.48 -7.62 9.67
CA ALA A 71 0.12 -7.42 11.07
C ALA A 71 -1.22 -8.09 11.46
N ALA A 72 -1.31 -9.41 11.33
CA ALA A 72 -2.34 -10.21 12.02
C ALA A 72 -1.91 -11.66 12.31
N VAL A 73 -0.63 -11.90 12.63
CA VAL A 73 -0.27 -13.01 13.52
C VAL A 73 0.60 -12.45 14.63
N ARG A 74 -0.07 -12.13 15.75
CA ARG A 74 0.56 -11.97 17.06
C ARG A 74 1.15 -13.29 17.52
#